data_AF-A0A432NAZ4-F1
#
_entry.id   AF-A0A432NAZ4-F1
#
_cell.length_a   1.000
_cell.length_b   1.000
_cell.length_c   1.000
_cell.angle_alpha   90.00
_cell.angle_beta   90.00
_cell.angle_gamma   90.00
#
_symmetry.space_group_name_H-M   'P 1'
#
loop_
_entity.id
_entity.type
_entity.pdbx_description
1 polymer ?
#
loop_
_entity_poly.entity_id
_entity_poly.type
_entity_poly.pdbx_seq_one_letter_code
_entity_poly.pdbx_strand_id
1 'polypeptide(L)'
;MYIYPRFNNGRQMATVTTKNIPIGSAAVTLPGIRRMWRDLNALVAEQGEIELSRLVRQEGHSLEEFEAYKQNARNNVFRILGTVEFENDVAIHDVDPEIVNIDPDGPLIRFIYMSHITPYQQSIGVKPEHAFEVILDFRQPPLLDASSVISAPTPNATKVAVSGSRDAWQAGVTQAVIRNIARRRPVRTWFHGSFIYDLFLVLIGLPLALYACWFFAPFVNGALSQAGPVVIGAAYLYIGFCAIWIYRILFSYAKWAFPLVEISEQRTKPLKHRALWWLIVATLGAKIFWDIADPLISIKSFLPAALR
;
A
#
# COMPACT_ATOMS: atom_id res chain seq x y z
N MET A 1 38.25 18.46 5.73
CA MET A 1 36.89 18.90 5.37
C MET A 1 36.98 19.56 4.01
N TYR A 2 36.60 18.86 2.94
CA TYR A 2 36.69 19.40 1.58
C TYR A 2 35.61 20.46 1.41
N ILE A 3 36.03 21.71 1.24
CA ILE A 3 35.11 22.81 0.92
C ILE A 3 34.70 22.59 -0.54
N TYR A 4 33.43 22.27 -0.77
CA TYR A 4 32.90 22.19 -2.13
C TYR A 4 33.19 23.50 -2.85
N PRO A 5 33.87 23.46 -4.01
CA PRO A 5 34.13 24.68 -4.76
C PRO A 5 32.80 25.36 -5.05
N ARG A 6 32.66 26.63 -4.65
CA ARG A 6 31.47 27.43 -4.97
C ARG A 6 31.30 27.42 -6.48
N PHE A 7 30.21 26.83 -6.97
CA PHE A 7 29.84 26.91 -8.37
C PHE A 7 29.78 28.40 -8.77
N ASN A 8 30.46 28.76 -9.86
CA ASN A 8 30.58 30.14 -10.31
C ASN A 8 29.18 30.67 -10.70
N ASN A 9 28.62 31.59 -9.91
CA ASN A 9 27.20 31.99 -9.86
C ASN A 9 26.67 32.79 -11.09
N GLY A 10 27.33 32.72 -12.24
CA GLY A 10 26.93 33.47 -13.44
C GLY A 10 25.79 32.84 -14.26
N ARG A 11 25.42 31.57 -13.99
CA ARG A 11 24.29 30.91 -14.67
C ARG A 11 23.02 31.06 -13.83
N GLN A 12 21.94 31.52 -14.46
CA GLN A 12 20.59 31.38 -13.87
C GLN A 12 20.41 29.94 -13.42
N MET A 13 20.17 29.74 -12.12
CA MET A 13 19.94 28.41 -11.59
C MET A 13 18.65 27.87 -12.19
N ALA A 14 18.75 26.76 -12.91
CA ALA A 14 17.58 26.07 -13.41
C ALA A 14 16.65 25.76 -12.24
N THR A 15 15.36 26.03 -12.39
CA THR A 15 14.39 25.82 -11.31
C THR A 15 14.31 24.34 -10.97
N VAL A 16 14.72 23.97 -9.76
CA VAL A 16 14.57 22.61 -9.26
C VAL A 16 13.08 22.37 -9.02
N THR A 17 12.53 21.33 -9.65
CA THR A 17 11.14 20.92 -9.44
C THR A 17 11.10 19.62 -8.67
N THR A 18 10.07 19.44 -7.84
CA THR A 18 9.84 18.21 -7.06
C THR A 18 8.51 17.61 -7.48
N LYS A 19 8.55 16.37 -7.95
CA LYS A 19 7.39 15.60 -8.39
C LYS A 19 7.12 14.46 -7.41
N ASN A 20 5.93 14.48 -6.81
CA ASN A 20 5.44 13.39 -5.97
C ASN A 20 4.46 12.54 -6.78
N ILE A 21 4.78 11.26 -6.98
CA ILE A 21 3.99 10.31 -7.76
C ILE A 21 3.45 9.24 -6.79
N PRO A 22 2.17 9.31 -6.39
CA PRO A 22 1.58 8.27 -5.57
C PRO A 22 1.50 6.97 -6.37
N ILE A 23 1.84 5.86 -5.72
CA ILE A 23 1.63 4.53 -6.28
C ILE A 23 0.36 3.99 -5.62
N GLY A 24 -0.70 3.81 -6.42
CA GLY A 24 -1.93 3.18 -5.97
C GLY A 24 -1.74 1.70 -5.61
N SER A 25 -2.79 0.91 -5.72
CA SER A 25 -2.65 -0.51 -5.43
C SER A 25 -1.77 -1.22 -6.48
N ALA A 26 -0.76 -1.93 -5.97
CA ALA A 26 0.28 -2.57 -6.77
C ALA A 26 0.70 -3.90 -6.15
N ALA A 27 1.04 -4.86 -7.00
CA ALA A 27 1.83 -6.03 -6.61
C ALA A 27 3.25 -5.85 -7.14
N VAL A 28 4.23 -6.12 -6.28
CA VAL A 28 5.65 -6.12 -6.62
C VAL A 28 6.23 -7.49 -6.33
N THR A 29 7.34 -7.82 -6.99
CA THR A 29 8.05 -9.08 -6.79
C THR A 29 9.40 -8.78 -6.13
N LEU A 30 9.93 -9.67 -5.28
CA LEU A 30 11.27 -9.49 -4.70
C LEU A 30 12.36 -9.33 -5.79
N PRO A 31 12.38 -10.12 -6.88
CA PRO A 31 13.28 -9.87 -8.00
C PRO A 31 13.04 -8.51 -8.68
N GLY A 32 11.79 -8.05 -8.76
CA GLY A 32 11.43 -6.74 -9.29
C GLY A 32 11.97 -5.59 -8.45
N ILE A 33 11.91 -5.71 -7.12
CA ILE A 33 12.50 -4.71 -6.20
C ILE A 33 14.02 -4.66 -6.36
N ARG A 34 14.70 -5.81 -6.46
CA ARG A 34 16.15 -5.86 -6.71
C ARG A 34 16.51 -5.22 -8.06
N ARG A 35 15.74 -5.52 -9.10
CA ARG A 35 15.93 -4.90 -10.42
C ARG A 35 15.69 -3.39 -10.38
N MET A 36 14.63 -2.95 -9.68
CA MET A 36 14.35 -1.53 -9.44
C MET A 36 15.53 -0.83 -8.79
N TRP A 37 16.10 -1.42 -7.75
CA TRP A 37 17.25 -0.88 -7.05
C TRP A 37 18.47 -0.75 -7.98
N ARG A 38 18.77 -1.79 -8.77
CA ARG A 38 19.87 -1.77 -9.75
C ARG A 38 19.67 -0.70 -10.83
N ASP A 39 18.46 -0.61 -11.38
CA ASP A 39 18.09 0.41 -12.38
C ASP A 39 18.27 1.82 -11.81
N LEU A 40 17.80 2.05 -10.58
CA LEU A 40 17.98 3.33 -9.89
C LEU A 40 19.46 3.62 -9.61
N ASN A 41 20.25 2.61 -9.21
CA ASN A 41 21.66 2.79 -8.90
C ASN A 41 22.46 3.16 -10.16
N ALA A 42 22.10 2.59 -11.31
CA ALA A 42 22.66 2.98 -12.60
C ALA A 42 22.39 4.45 -12.94
N LEU A 43 21.16 4.94 -12.69
CA LEU A 43 20.82 6.36 -12.86
C LEU A 43 21.63 7.26 -11.93
N VAL A 44 21.79 6.89 -10.66
CA VAL A 44 22.62 7.64 -9.69
C VAL A 44 24.07 7.68 -10.14
N ALA A 45 24.62 6.56 -10.61
CA ALA A 45 25.98 6.49 -11.12
C ALA A 45 26.17 7.38 -12.37
N GLU A 46 25.23 7.35 -13.32
CA GLU A 46 25.25 8.24 -14.50
C GLU A 46 25.23 9.72 -14.09
N GLN A 47 24.33 10.09 -13.18
CA GLN A 47 24.27 11.46 -12.65
C GLN A 47 25.56 11.83 -11.91
N GLY A 48 26.16 10.89 -11.19
CA GLY A 48 27.47 11.04 -10.55
C GLY A 48 28.57 11.37 -11.54
N GLU A 49 28.69 10.66 -12.67
CA GLU A 49 29.69 10.99 -13.70
C GLU A 49 29.47 12.40 -14.30
N ILE A 50 28.22 12.82 -14.44
CA ILE A 50 27.89 14.17 -14.92
C ILE A 50 28.31 15.25 -13.91
N GLU A 51 28.15 15.00 -12.61
CA GLU A 51 28.62 15.93 -11.56
C GLU A 51 30.15 15.91 -11.44
N LEU A 52 30.77 14.74 -11.44
CA LEU A 52 32.23 14.57 -11.31
C LEU A 52 33.00 15.12 -12.52
N SER A 53 32.45 15.05 -13.73
CA SER A 53 33.06 15.65 -14.93
C SER A 53 33.08 17.17 -14.92
N ARG A 54 32.21 17.81 -14.11
CA ARG A 54 32.18 19.27 -13.92
C ARG A 54 33.11 19.74 -12.81
N LEU A 55 33.66 18.84 -12.01
CA LEU A 55 34.59 19.21 -10.95
C LEU A 55 35.90 19.70 -11.55
N VAL A 56 36.37 20.82 -11.02
CA VAL A 56 37.69 21.38 -11.32
C VAL A 56 38.64 21.01 -10.18
N ARG A 57 39.84 20.55 -10.54
CA ARG A 57 40.89 20.27 -9.56
C ARG A 57 41.21 21.54 -8.77
N GLN A 58 41.20 21.45 -7.44
CA GLN A 58 41.54 22.57 -6.55
C GLN A 58 43.03 22.91 -6.65
N GLU A 59 43.36 24.19 -6.47
CA GLU A 59 44.75 24.63 -6.39
C GLU A 59 45.46 23.92 -5.23
N GLY A 60 46.64 23.34 -5.50
CA GLY A 60 47.42 22.61 -4.51
C GLY A 60 47.17 21.10 -4.43
N HIS A 61 46.10 20.57 -5.04
CA HIS A 61 45.92 19.12 -5.11
C HIS A 61 46.69 18.53 -6.30
N SER A 62 47.37 17.41 -6.06
CA SER A 62 47.96 16.59 -7.11
C SER A 62 46.88 15.98 -8.01
N LEU A 63 47.27 15.53 -9.21
CA LEU A 63 46.35 14.81 -10.10
C LEU A 63 45.87 13.50 -9.46
N GLU A 64 46.76 12.81 -8.74
CA GLU A 64 46.46 11.54 -8.08
C GLU A 64 45.43 11.71 -6.96
N GLU A 65 45.57 12.72 -6.10
CA GLU A 65 44.58 13.02 -5.04
C GLU A 65 43.22 13.37 -5.63
N PHE A 66 43.18 14.08 -6.76
CA PHE A 66 41.94 14.46 -7.41
C PHE A 66 41.21 13.24 -8.01
N GLU A 67 41.94 12.33 -8.66
CA GLU A 67 41.35 11.09 -9.18
C GLU A 67 40.95 10.13 -8.06
N ALA A 68 41.74 10.05 -6.98
CA ALA A 68 41.37 9.31 -5.78
C ALA A 68 40.08 9.86 -5.15
N TYR A 69 39.92 11.19 -5.10
CA TYR A 69 38.70 11.83 -4.63
C TYR A 69 37.49 11.48 -5.51
N LYS A 70 37.63 11.56 -6.85
CA LYS A 70 36.56 11.16 -7.78
C LYS A 70 36.18 9.70 -7.58
N GLN A 71 37.16 8.81 -7.44
CA GLN A 71 36.91 7.39 -7.23
C GLN A 71 36.20 7.12 -5.91
N ASN A 72 36.60 7.80 -4.84
CA ASN A 72 35.90 7.75 -3.56
C ASN A 72 34.45 8.25 -3.69
N ALA A 73 34.22 9.34 -4.43
CA ALA A 73 32.88 9.88 -4.65
C ALA A 73 31.98 8.89 -5.42
N ARG A 74 32.48 8.25 -6.48
CA ARG A 74 31.76 7.19 -7.21
C ARG A 74 31.29 6.07 -6.28
N ASN A 75 32.19 5.61 -5.40
CA ASN A 75 31.94 4.44 -4.58
C ASN A 75 31.06 4.72 -3.35
N ASN A 76 31.17 5.93 -2.77
CA ASN A 76 30.59 6.22 -1.45
C ASN A 76 29.50 7.30 -1.46
N VAL A 77 29.53 8.22 -2.42
CA VAL A 77 28.60 9.36 -2.50
C VAL A 77 27.42 9.01 -3.42
N PHE A 78 27.73 8.57 -4.64
CA PHE A 78 26.74 8.29 -5.69
C PHE A 78 26.24 6.85 -5.63
N ARG A 79 25.57 6.52 -4.52
CA ARG A 79 24.99 5.19 -4.29
C ARG A 79 23.62 5.30 -3.64
N ILE A 80 22.84 4.23 -3.74
CA ILE A 80 21.56 4.12 -3.04
C ILE A 80 21.79 3.45 -1.70
N LEU A 81 21.21 4.02 -0.66
CA LEU A 81 20.97 3.34 0.61
C LEU A 81 19.50 2.91 0.63
N GLY A 82 19.26 1.62 0.81
CA GLY A 82 17.92 1.12 1.08
C GLY A 82 17.77 0.69 2.53
N THR A 83 16.56 0.86 3.03
CA THR A 83 16.12 0.48 4.35
C THR A 83 14.97 -0.49 4.19
N VAL A 84 15.11 -1.68 4.76
CA VAL A 84 14.06 -2.70 4.78
C VAL A 84 13.64 -2.90 6.23
N GLU A 85 12.39 -2.60 6.53
CA GLU A 85 11.81 -2.90 7.83
C GLU A 85 10.93 -4.15 7.76
N PHE A 86 10.99 -4.91 8.83
CA PHE A 86 10.29 -6.18 9.00
C PHE A 86 9.17 -6.05 10.03
N GLU A 87 8.26 -7.02 10.06
CA GLU A 87 7.14 -7.08 11.03
C GLU A 87 7.60 -7.16 12.49
N ASN A 88 8.81 -7.66 12.76
CA ASN A 88 9.39 -7.75 14.10
C ASN A 88 10.13 -6.47 14.55
N ASP A 89 9.84 -5.33 13.91
CA ASP A 89 10.45 -4.03 14.19
C ASP A 89 11.97 -3.94 13.94
N VAL A 90 12.57 -4.97 13.34
CA VAL A 90 13.95 -4.89 12.87
C VAL A 90 14.01 -4.08 11.58
N ALA A 91 15.01 -3.23 11.46
CA ALA A 91 15.33 -2.50 10.24
C ALA A 91 16.77 -2.79 9.81
N ILE A 92 16.96 -3.09 8.53
CA ILE A 92 18.27 -3.30 7.93
C ILE A 92 18.52 -2.17 6.94
N HIS A 93 19.69 -1.54 7.03
CA HIS A 93 20.13 -0.48 6.14
C HIS A 93 21.36 -0.96 5.36
N ASP A 94 21.26 -1.03 4.03
CA ASP A 94 22.35 -1.52 3.19
C ASP A 94 22.29 -0.88 1.80
N VAL A 95 23.40 -0.98 1.09
CA VAL A 95 23.55 -0.58 -0.31
C VAL A 95 23.34 -1.76 -1.26
N ASP A 96 23.50 -3.00 -0.77
CA ASP A 96 23.29 -4.20 -1.56
C ASP A 96 21.79 -4.50 -1.72
N PRO A 97 21.25 -4.58 -2.95
CA PRO A 97 19.87 -4.98 -3.18
C PRO A 97 19.53 -6.39 -2.65
N GLU A 98 20.50 -7.25 -2.38
CA GLU A 98 20.24 -8.60 -1.85
C GLU A 98 19.68 -8.61 -0.42
N ILE A 99 19.59 -7.47 0.28
CA ILE A 99 18.90 -7.41 1.58
C ILE A 99 17.41 -7.75 1.53
N VAL A 100 16.78 -7.70 0.36
CA VAL A 100 15.38 -8.15 0.19
C VAL A 100 15.28 -9.65 -0.07
N ASN A 101 16.41 -10.37 -0.17
CA ASN A 101 16.43 -11.82 -0.30
C ASN A 101 16.24 -12.46 1.07
N ILE A 102 14.98 -12.79 1.37
CA ILE A 102 14.59 -13.35 2.66
C ILE A 102 14.22 -14.81 2.46
N ASP A 103 14.58 -15.64 3.43
CA ASP A 103 14.13 -17.02 3.52
C ASP A 103 12.58 -17.08 3.41
N PRO A 104 12.01 -18.03 2.67
CA PRO A 104 10.56 -18.26 2.64
C PRO A 104 9.86 -18.29 4.01
N ASP A 105 10.56 -18.72 5.07
CA ASP A 105 10.05 -18.76 6.45
C ASP A 105 10.60 -17.62 7.34
N GLY A 106 11.29 -16.64 6.75
CA GLY A 106 11.80 -15.45 7.43
C GLY A 106 10.72 -14.40 7.75
N PRO A 107 11.09 -13.32 8.46
CA PRO A 107 10.15 -12.26 8.82
C PRO A 107 9.63 -11.52 7.58
N LEU A 108 8.38 -11.07 7.64
CA LEU A 108 7.75 -10.35 6.55
C LEU A 108 8.25 -8.90 6.49
N ILE A 109 8.68 -8.45 5.31
CA ILE A 109 8.91 -7.04 4.99
C ILE A 109 7.59 -6.27 5.10
N ARG A 110 7.59 -5.21 5.90
CA ARG A 110 6.47 -4.27 6.00
C ARG A 110 6.73 -2.96 5.28
N PHE A 111 7.99 -2.58 5.08
CA PHE A 111 8.35 -1.28 4.53
C PHE A 111 9.71 -1.32 3.84
N ILE A 112 9.81 -0.66 2.69
CA ILE A 112 11.07 -0.45 1.98
C ILE A 112 11.20 1.03 1.63
N TYR A 113 12.33 1.61 1.98
CA TYR A 113 12.72 2.95 1.58
C TYR A 113 14.03 2.90 0.80
N MET A 114 14.09 3.50 -0.37
CA MET A 114 15.31 3.60 -1.18
C MET A 114 15.59 5.07 -1.51
N SER A 115 16.80 5.53 -1.22
CA SER A 115 17.21 6.91 -1.46
C SER A 115 18.73 7.02 -1.62
N HIS A 116 19.18 7.93 -2.47
CA HIS A 116 20.60 8.31 -2.52
C HIS A 116 20.88 9.62 -1.76
N ILE A 117 19.85 10.25 -1.17
CA ILE A 117 19.99 11.50 -0.42
C ILE A 117 20.89 11.29 0.79
N THR A 118 20.66 10.24 1.57
CA THR A 118 21.40 9.95 2.80
C THR A 118 22.91 9.80 2.57
N PRO A 119 23.40 8.90 1.70
CA PRO A 119 24.84 8.76 1.47
C PRO A 119 25.48 10.03 0.88
N TYR A 120 24.76 10.73 -0.01
CA TYR A 120 25.23 12.01 -0.55
C TYR A 120 25.38 13.05 0.56
N GLN A 121 24.33 13.28 1.35
CA GLN A 121 24.30 14.29 2.40
C GLN A 121 25.29 13.98 3.54
N GLN A 122 25.48 12.71 3.91
CA GLN A 122 26.48 12.32 4.91
C GLN A 122 27.90 12.63 4.45
N SER A 123 28.19 12.46 3.16
CA SER A 123 29.52 12.65 2.61
C SER A 123 29.82 14.12 2.27
N ILE A 124 28.80 14.86 1.79
CA ILE A 124 28.94 16.19 1.20
C ILE A 124 28.40 17.30 2.11
N GLY A 125 27.50 16.98 3.04
CA GLY A 125 26.88 17.95 3.96
C GLY A 125 25.71 18.74 3.38
N VAL A 126 25.35 18.54 2.11
CA VAL A 126 24.18 19.15 1.45
C VAL A 126 23.35 18.11 0.71
N LYS A 127 22.09 18.42 0.41
CA LYS A 127 21.24 17.56 -0.43
C LYS A 127 21.65 17.64 -1.90
N PRO A 128 21.61 16.53 -2.66
CA PRO A 128 21.86 16.58 -4.09
C PRO A 128 20.76 17.37 -4.81
N GLU A 129 21.12 18.07 -5.88
CA GLU A 129 20.15 18.79 -6.74
C GLU A 129 19.17 17.81 -7.39
N HIS A 130 19.68 16.66 -7.82
CA HIS A 130 18.94 15.59 -8.48
C HIS A 130 18.66 14.48 -7.48
N ALA A 131 17.66 14.65 -6.61
CA ALA A 131 17.33 13.69 -5.56
C ALA A 131 16.17 12.75 -5.94
N PHE A 132 16.09 11.57 -5.32
CA PHE A 132 14.87 10.79 -5.30
C PHE A 132 14.70 10.02 -3.99
N GLU A 133 13.44 9.67 -3.72
CA GLU A 133 13.02 8.77 -2.65
C GLU A 133 11.94 7.84 -3.18
N VAL A 134 12.11 6.54 -2.95
CA VAL A 134 11.09 5.53 -3.24
C VAL A 134 10.64 4.93 -1.92
N ILE A 135 9.35 4.99 -1.65
CA ILE A 135 8.71 4.36 -0.49
C ILE A 135 7.79 3.27 -1.02
N LEU A 136 7.97 2.05 -0.52
CA LEU A 136 7.04 0.94 -0.69
C LEU A 136 6.53 0.52 0.69
N ASP A 137 5.24 0.77 0.94
CA ASP A 137 4.60 0.51 2.22
C ASP A 137 3.65 -0.70 2.09
N PHE A 138 4.05 -1.81 2.71
CA PHE A 138 3.31 -3.07 2.70
C PHE A 138 2.50 -3.29 3.98
N ARG A 139 2.46 -2.29 4.88
CA ARG A 139 1.71 -2.39 6.12
C ARG A 139 0.23 -2.58 5.84
N GLN A 140 -0.38 -3.47 6.60
CA GLN A 140 -1.82 -3.74 6.51
C GLN A 140 -2.55 -2.87 7.54
N PRO A 141 -3.77 -2.40 7.22
CA PRO A 141 -4.58 -1.71 8.21
C PRO A 141 -4.91 -2.65 9.37
N PRO A 142 -5.03 -2.16 10.61
CA PRO A 142 -5.43 -3.00 11.74
C PRO A 142 -6.82 -3.61 11.50
N LEU A 143 -6.99 -4.89 11.80
CA LEU A 143 -8.23 -5.63 11.56
C LEU A 143 -9.44 -5.08 12.34
N LEU A 144 -9.20 -4.74 13.61
CA LEU A 144 -10.22 -4.31 14.56
C LEU A 144 -9.75 -3.02 15.24
N ASP A 145 -9.84 -1.92 14.51
CA ASP A 145 -9.62 -0.59 15.08
C ASP A 145 -10.94 0.19 15.10
N ALA A 146 -11.57 0.23 16.28
CA ALA A 146 -12.79 0.99 16.51
C ALA A 146 -12.57 2.50 16.41
N SER A 147 -11.34 2.98 16.62
CA SER A 147 -11.00 4.41 16.55
C SER A 147 -10.81 4.91 15.11
N SER A 148 -10.52 4.00 14.17
CA SER A 148 -10.37 4.36 12.76
C SER A 148 -11.69 4.80 12.13
N VAL A 149 -11.64 5.89 11.37
CA VAL A 149 -12.73 6.32 10.49
C VAL A 149 -12.70 5.44 9.23
N ILE A 150 -13.53 4.40 9.18
CA ILE A 150 -13.49 3.39 8.10
C ILE A 150 -13.83 3.97 6.72
N SER A 151 -14.60 5.06 6.69
CA SER A 151 -14.94 5.83 5.50
C SER A 151 -13.75 6.61 4.91
N ALA A 152 -12.69 6.80 5.69
CA ALA A 152 -11.45 7.39 5.21
C ALA A 152 -10.74 6.42 4.24
N PRO A 153 -9.96 6.95 3.28
CA PRO A 153 -9.14 6.12 2.43
C PRO A 153 -8.11 5.37 3.28
N THR A 154 -7.80 4.13 2.91
CA THR A 154 -6.76 3.38 3.61
C THR A 154 -5.42 4.10 3.45
N PRO A 155 -4.69 4.38 4.55
CA PRO A 155 -3.38 5.02 4.46
C PRO A 155 -2.44 4.25 3.55
N ASN A 156 -1.74 4.98 2.68
CA ASN A 156 -0.75 4.43 1.77
C ASN A 156 0.42 5.39 1.64
N ALA A 157 1.56 5.05 2.25
CA ALA A 157 2.77 5.85 2.11
C ALA A 157 3.54 5.54 0.82
N THR A 158 3.11 4.55 0.02
CA THR A 158 3.82 4.14 -1.20
C THR A 158 3.81 5.26 -2.23
N LYS A 159 5.00 5.80 -2.52
CA LYS A 159 5.18 6.92 -3.44
C LYS A 159 6.59 6.96 -3.98
N VAL A 160 6.75 7.69 -5.08
CA VAL A 160 8.04 8.11 -5.60
C VAL A 160 8.10 9.63 -5.50
N ALA A 161 9.09 10.16 -4.80
CA ALA A 161 9.41 11.57 -4.83
C ALA A 161 10.69 11.73 -5.66
N VAL A 162 10.65 12.55 -6.71
CA VAL A 162 11.83 12.86 -7.52
C VAL A 162 11.98 14.37 -7.58
N SER A 163 13.20 14.85 -7.41
CA SER A 163 13.55 16.26 -7.59
C SER A 163 14.75 16.40 -8.50
N GLY A 164 14.80 17.50 -9.24
CA GLY A 164 15.91 17.81 -10.15
C GLY A 164 15.51 18.85 -11.17
N SER A 165 16.51 19.50 -11.75
CA SER A 165 16.30 20.47 -12.84
C SER A 165 16.19 19.81 -14.22
N ARG A 166 16.62 18.55 -14.36
CA ARG A 166 16.60 17.80 -15.63
C ARG A 166 15.38 16.88 -15.75
N ASP A 167 14.60 17.06 -16.82
CA ASP A 167 13.45 16.21 -17.12
C ASP A 167 13.82 14.74 -17.36
N ALA A 168 14.96 14.50 -18.03
CA ALA A 168 15.45 13.14 -18.29
C ALA A 168 15.72 12.35 -17.00
N TRP A 169 16.22 13.02 -15.95
CA TRP A 169 16.42 12.43 -14.63
C TRP A 169 15.08 12.01 -14.01
N GLN A 170 14.11 12.92 -14.00
CA GLN A 170 12.78 12.65 -13.45
C GLN A 170 12.06 11.51 -14.18
N ALA A 171 12.14 11.50 -15.52
CA ALA A 171 11.57 10.45 -16.35
C ALA A 171 12.26 9.11 -16.12
N GLY A 172 13.60 9.07 -16.07
CA GLY A 172 14.39 7.87 -15.83
C GLY A 172 14.05 7.22 -14.49
N VAL A 173 14.06 7.99 -13.40
CA VAL A 173 13.71 7.47 -12.06
C VAL A 173 12.27 6.96 -12.03
N THR A 174 11.32 7.73 -12.57
CA THR A 174 9.90 7.35 -12.61
C THR A 174 9.70 6.05 -13.39
N GLN A 175 10.35 5.91 -14.55
CA GLN A 175 10.26 4.74 -15.40
C GLN A 175 10.90 3.51 -14.75
N ALA A 176 12.06 3.67 -14.11
CA ALA A 176 12.75 2.62 -13.35
C ALA A 176 11.86 2.05 -12.24
N VAL A 177 11.11 2.89 -11.53
CA VAL A 177 10.15 2.40 -10.53
C VAL A 177 8.94 1.73 -11.19
N ILE A 178 8.26 2.40 -12.12
CA ILE A 178 7.00 1.91 -12.69
C ILE A 178 7.17 0.58 -13.41
N ARG A 179 8.27 0.39 -14.16
CA ARG A 179 8.50 -0.83 -14.95
C ARG A 179 8.74 -2.07 -14.08
N ASN A 180 9.16 -1.88 -12.84
CA ASN A 180 9.44 -2.94 -11.88
C ASN A 180 8.23 -3.23 -10.96
N ILE A 181 7.10 -2.54 -11.16
CA ILE A 181 5.81 -2.90 -10.57
C ILE A 181 5.19 -4.02 -11.41
N ALA A 182 5.06 -5.22 -10.84
CA ALA A 182 4.59 -6.40 -11.57
C ALA A 182 3.14 -6.27 -12.05
N ARG A 183 2.24 -5.72 -11.21
CA ARG A 183 0.83 -5.55 -11.59
C ARG A 183 0.18 -4.38 -10.84
N ARG A 184 -0.49 -3.49 -11.59
CA ARG A 184 -1.39 -2.48 -11.01
C ARG A 184 -2.79 -3.04 -10.80
N ARG A 185 -3.47 -2.60 -9.74
CA ARG A 185 -4.83 -3.07 -9.38
C ARG A 185 -5.76 -1.87 -9.17
N PRO A 186 -6.27 -1.25 -10.25
CA PRO A 186 -7.07 -0.03 -10.15
C PRO A 186 -8.36 -0.25 -9.34
N VAL A 187 -9.03 -1.39 -9.49
CA VAL A 187 -10.24 -1.74 -8.72
C VAL A 187 -9.95 -1.79 -7.22
N ARG A 188 -8.80 -2.34 -6.82
CA ARG A 188 -8.40 -2.35 -5.41
C ARG A 188 -8.07 -0.94 -4.91
N THR A 189 -7.42 -0.12 -5.74
CA THR A 189 -7.19 1.30 -5.40
C THR A 189 -8.51 2.02 -5.14
N TRP A 190 -9.50 1.81 -6.01
CA TRP A 190 -10.84 2.35 -5.84
C TRP A 190 -11.50 1.85 -4.56
N PHE A 191 -11.46 0.55 -4.26
CA PHE A 191 -12.05 -0.04 -3.04
C PHE A 191 -11.48 0.54 -1.74
N HIS A 192 -10.22 0.96 -1.76
CA HIS A 192 -9.55 1.60 -0.62
C HIS A 192 -9.70 3.13 -0.60
N GLY A 193 -10.47 3.69 -1.53
CA GLY A 193 -10.75 5.13 -1.61
C GLY A 193 -11.67 5.64 -0.51
N SER A 194 -11.85 6.95 -0.50
CA SER A 194 -12.77 7.65 0.41
C SER A 194 -14.24 7.28 0.12
N PHE A 195 -15.08 7.26 1.15
CA PHE A 195 -16.53 7.04 1.09
C PHE A 195 -16.99 5.67 0.55
N ILE A 196 -16.08 4.77 0.17
CA ILE A 196 -16.44 3.43 -0.31
C ILE A 196 -17.18 2.64 0.77
N TYR A 197 -16.74 2.73 2.02
CA TYR A 197 -17.42 2.08 3.13
C TYR A 197 -18.89 2.51 3.24
N ASP A 198 -19.15 3.82 3.17
CA ASP A 198 -20.50 4.38 3.30
C ASP A 198 -21.38 3.96 2.12
N LEU A 199 -20.83 3.98 0.90
CA LEU A 199 -21.52 3.49 -0.29
C LEU A 199 -21.97 2.03 -0.11
N PHE A 200 -21.06 1.14 0.31
CA PHE A 200 -21.39 -0.27 0.54
C PHE A 200 -22.27 -0.48 1.79
N LEU A 201 -22.18 0.40 2.80
CA LEU A 201 -23.06 0.35 3.96
C LEU A 201 -24.50 0.62 3.54
N VAL A 202 -24.74 1.61 2.68
CA VAL A 202 -26.08 1.93 2.17
C VAL A 202 -26.58 0.83 1.23
N LEU A 203 -25.75 0.38 0.29
CA LEU A 203 -26.18 -0.56 -0.75
C LEU A 203 -26.25 -2.02 -0.28
N ILE A 204 -25.46 -2.40 0.72
CA ILE A 204 -25.33 -3.79 1.18
C ILE A 204 -25.58 -3.88 2.68
N GLY A 205 -24.88 -3.09 3.50
CA GLY A 205 -24.93 -3.22 4.96
C GLY A 205 -26.32 -3.01 5.56
N LEU A 206 -27.04 -1.95 5.17
CA LEU A 206 -28.39 -1.66 5.64
C LEU A 206 -29.42 -2.70 5.16
N PRO A 207 -29.47 -3.10 3.87
CA PRO A 207 -30.29 -4.23 3.44
C PRO A 207 -30.01 -5.53 4.20
N LEU A 208 -28.73 -5.85 4.46
CA LEU A 208 -28.36 -7.03 5.26
C LEU A 208 -28.83 -6.92 6.71
N ALA A 209 -28.81 -5.73 7.31
CA ALA A 209 -29.31 -5.52 8.66
C ALA A 209 -30.83 -5.75 8.74
N LEU A 210 -31.59 -5.27 7.75
CA LEU A 210 -33.03 -5.53 7.65
C LEU A 210 -33.31 -7.02 7.41
N TYR A 211 -32.53 -7.66 6.53
CA TYR A 211 -32.62 -9.10 6.30
C TYR A 211 -32.33 -9.89 7.59
N ALA A 212 -31.34 -9.47 8.40
CA ALA A 212 -31.08 -10.10 9.69
C ALA A 212 -32.27 -9.97 10.64
N CYS A 213 -32.90 -8.80 10.72
CA CYS A 213 -34.13 -8.62 11.50
C CYS A 213 -35.24 -9.58 11.06
N TRP A 214 -35.46 -9.73 9.74
CA TRP A 214 -36.43 -10.68 9.20
C TRP A 214 -36.05 -12.13 9.52
N PHE A 215 -34.79 -12.52 9.31
CA PHE A 215 -34.28 -13.87 9.55
C PHE A 215 -34.43 -14.28 11.02
N PHE A 216 -34.17 -13.36 11.96
CA PHE A 216 -34.32 -13.60 13.39
C PHE A 216 -35.75 -13.38 13.92
N ALA A 217 -36.69 -12.95 13.09
CA ALA A 217 -38.05 -12.67 13.53
C ALA A 217 -38.75 -13.86 14.20
N PRO A 218 -38.65 -15.11 13.71
CA PRO A 218 -39.25 -16.26 14.39
C PRO A 218 -38.69 -16.46 15.81
N PHE A 219 -37.38 -16.24 15.99
CA PHE A 219 -36.74 -16.34 17.31
C PHE A 219 -37.22 -15.24 18.25
N VAL A 220 -37.23 -13.98 17.79
CA VAL A 220 -37.70 -12.84 18.59
C VAL A 220 -39.16 -13.00 18.98
N ASN A 221 -40.04 -13.31 18.03
CA ASN A 221 -41.47 -13.46 18.26
C ASN A 221 -41.79 -14.68 19.14
N GLY A 222 -41.01 -15.75 19.06
CA GLY A 222 -41.16 -16.92 19.94
C GLY A 222 -40.70 -16.62 21.37
N ALA A 223 -39.46 -16.17 21.51
CA ALA A 223 -38.83 -15.93 22.81
C ALA A 223 -39.45 -14.76 23.59
N LEU A 224 -39.96 -13.74 22.89
CA LEU A 224 -40.55 -12.53 23.48
C LEU A 224 -42.05 -12.43 23.23
N SER A 225 -42.73 -13.56 22.99
CA SER A 225 -44.17 -13.60 22.68
C SER A 225 -45.07 -12.92 23.72
N GLN A 226 -44.65 -12.89 24.99
CA GLN A 226 -45.38 -12.25 26.10
C GLN A 226 -44.91 -10.82 26.39
N ALA A 227 -43.86 -10.34 25.71
CA ALA A 227 -43.31 -9.02 25.95
C ALA A 227 -44.16 -7.94 25.24
N GLY A 228 -44.11 -6.72 25.76
CA GLY A 228 -44.78 -5.58 25.11
C GLY A 228 -44.11 -5.19 23.78
N PRO A 229 -44.81 -4.49 22.87
CA PRO A 229 -44.29 -4.07 21.57
C PRO A 229 -42.98 -3.28 21.64
N VAL A 230 -42.79 -2.50 22.71
CA VAL A 230 -41.57 -1.72 22.95
C VAL A 230 -40.34 -2.62 23.10
N VAL A 231 -40.45 -3.72 23.84
CA VAL A 231 -39.33 -4.65 24.09
C VAL A 231 -38.99 -5.42 22.80
N ILE A 232 -40.00 -5.84 22.05
CA ILE A 232 -39.82 -6.50 20.75
C ILE A 232 -39.12 -5.54 19.76
N GLY A 233 -39.59 -4.29 19.68
CA GLY A 233 -38.97 -3.25 18.86
C GLY A 233 -37.52 -2.99 19.23
N ALA A 234 -37.21 -2.93 20.53
CA ALA A 234 -35.84 -2.80 21.02
C ALA A 234 -34.96 -3.99 20.61
N ALA A 235 -35.48 -5.23 20.69
CA ALA A 235 -34.73 -6.42 20.26
C ALA A 235 -34.33 -6.34 18.77
N TYR A 236 -35.26 -5.94 17.88
CA TYR A 236 -34.94 -5.73 16.47
C TYR A 236 -33.94 -4.60 16.24
N LEU A 237 -34.04 -3.50 16.99
CA LEU A 237 -33.07 -2.42 16.93
C LEU A 237 -31.65 -2.92 17.26
N TYR A 238 -31.50 -3.72 18.33
CA TYR A 238 -30.22 -4.32 18.69
C TYR A 238 -29.72 -5.33 17.65
N ILE A 239 -30.59 -6.14 17.05
CA ILE A 239 -30.23 -7.05 15.94
C ILE A 239 -29.68 -6.23 14.75
N GLY A 240 -30.36 -5.15 14.38
CA GLY A 240 -29.92 -4.25 13.32
C GLY A 240 -28.55 -3.62 13.61
N PHE A 241 -28.35 -3.11 14.85
CA PHE A 241 -27.05 -2.57 15.26
C PHE A 241 -25.95 -3.64 15.23
N CYS A 242 -26.20 -4.84 15.73
CA CYS A 242 -25.25 -5.95 15.68
C CYS A 242 -24.90 -6.32 14.23
N ALA A 243 -25.89 -6.37 13.32
CA ALA A 243 -25.66 -6.65 11.91
C ALA A 243 -24.78 -5.57 11.24
N ILE A 244 -25.01 -4.29 11.52
CA ILE A 244 -24.16 -3.19 11.02
C ILE A 244 -22.73 -3.31 11.56
N TRP A 245 -22.56 -3.68 12.84
CA TRP A 245 -21.24 -3.94 13.41
C TRP A 245 -20.52 -5.13 12.78
N ILE A 246 -21.24 -6.22 12.50
CA ILE A 246 -20.69 -7.37 11.77
C ILE A 246 -20.27 -6.95 10.36
N TYR A 247 -21.11 -6.19 9.66
CA TYR A 247 -20.76 -5.61 8.35
C TYR A 247 -19.48 -4.76 8.44
N ARG A 248 -19.36 -3.91 9.47
CA ARG A 248 -18.16 -3.09 9.72
C ARG A 248 -16.91 -3.97 9.85
N ILE A 249 -16.97 -5.04 10.64
CA ILE A 249 -15.86 -5.98 10.83
C ILE A 249 -15.51 -6.68 9.51
N LEU A 250 -16.51 -7.16 8.78
CA LEU A 250 -16.32 -7.83 7.49
C LEU A 250 -15.68 -6.89 6.46
N PHE A 251 -16.10 -5.63 6.40
CA PHE A 251 -15.52 -4.65 5.49
C PHE A 251 -14.06 -4.32 5.83
N SER A 252 -13.74 -4.14 7.12
CA SER A 252 -12.35 -3.97 7.58
C SER A 252 -11.51 -5.20 7.26
N TYR A 253 -12.06 -6.40 7.49
CA TYR A 253 -11.42 -7.66 7.14
C TYR A 253 -11.15 -7.78 5.63
N ALA A 254 -12.08 -7.32 4.79
CA ALA A 254 -11.87 -7.27 3.35
C ALA A 254 -10.70 -6.34 2.97
N LYS A 255 -10.66 -5.10 3.49
CA LYS A 255 -9.53 -4.17 3.27
C LYS A 255 -8.20 -4.79 3.71
N TRP A 256 -8.19 -5.53 4.81
CA TRP A 256 -7.00 -6.23 5.28
C TRP A 256 -6.59 -7.41 4.38
N ALA A 257 -7.54 -8.25 3.97
CA ALA A 257 -7.28 -9.41 3.11
C ALA A 257 -6.82 -9.01 1.69
N PHE A 258 -7.18 -7.80 1.24
CA PHE A 258 -6.82 -7.23 -0.04
C PHE A 258 -5.99 -5.95 0.13
N PRO A 259 -4.73 -6.01 0.63
CA PRO A 259 -3.94 -4.81 0.92
C PRO A 259 -3.59 -4.01 -0.34
N LEU A 260 -3.39 -2.70 -0.20
CA LEU A 260 -3.06 -1.80 -1.31
C LEU A 260 -1.79 -2.26 -2.03
N VAL A 261 -0.70 -2.45 -1.31
CA VAL A 261 0.57 -2.92 -1.87
C VAL A 261 0.92 -4.28 -1.29
N GLU A 262 1.35 -5.23 -2.12
CA GLU A 262 1.75 -6.57 -1.69
C GLU A 262 3.00 -7.05 -2.43
N ILE A 263 3.82 -7.86 -1.73
CA ILE A 263 4.90 -8.63 -2.33
C ILE A 263 4.36 -10.02 -2.68
N SER A 264 4.50 -10.46 -3.94
CA SER A 264 3.91 -11.71 -4.42
C SER A 264 4.56 -12.97 -3.85
N GLU A 265 5.87 -12.95 -3.60
CA GLU A 265 6.64 -14.13 -3.18
C GLU A 265 6.60 -14.35 -1.68
N GLN A 266 6.30 -13.31 -0.89
CA GLN A 266 6.20 -13.49 0.54
C GLN A 266 5.06 -14.45 0.83
N ARG A 267 5.36 -15.52 1.55
CA ARG A 267 4.44 -16.58 1.97
C ARG A 267 3.47 -16.06 3.03
N THR A 268 2.78 -15.00 2.68
CA THR A 268 1.79 -14.35 3.49
C THR A 268 0.51 -15.21 3.41
N LYS A 269 -0.26 -15.23 4.50
CA LYS A 269 -1.60 -15.86 4.54
C LYS A 269 -2.72 -15.16 3.71
N PRO A 270 -2.56 -14.01 2.99
CA PRO A 270 -3.63 -13.37 2.23
C PRO A 270 -4.36 -14.29 1.26
N LEU A 271 -3.70 -15.25 0.60
CA LEU A 271 -4.44 -16.17 -0.28
C LEU A 271 -5.49 -16.98 0.49
N LYS A 272 -5.13 -17.50 1.67
CA LYS A 272 -6.07 -18.22 2.56
C LYS A 272 -7.18 -17.31 3.06
N HIS A 273 -6.84 -16.07 3.43
CA HIS A 273 -7.83 -15.09 3.91
C HIS A 273 -8.76 -14.59 2.81
N ARG A 274 -8.27 -14.47 1.56
CA ARG A 274 -9.11 -14.18 0.38
C ARG A 274 -10.04 -15.34 0.07
N ALA A 275 -9.54 -16.58 0.16
CA ALA A 275 -10.38 -17.75 -0.02
C ALA A 275 -11.48 -17.82 1.06
N LEU A 276 -11.12 -17.57 2.33
CA LEU A 276 -12.08 -17.48 3.42
C LEU A 276 -13.10 -16.36 3.19
N TRP A 277 -12.65 -15.18 2.75
CA TRP A 277 -13.54 -14.08 2.41
C TRP A 277 -14.56 -14.47 1.33
N TRP A 278 -14.10 -15.07 0.24
CA TRP A 278 -14.99 -15.53 -0.83
C TRP A 278 -15.95 -16.63 -0.36
N LEU A 279 -15.52 -17.51 0.54
CA LEU A 279 -16.40 -18.50 1.16
C LEU A 279 -17.51 -17.85 1.99
N ILE A 280 -17.19 -16.82 2.79
CA ILE A 280 -18.18 -16.06 3.57
C ILE A 280 -19.20 -15.40 2.63
N VAL A 281 -18.70 -14.69 1.61
CA VAL A 281 -19.55 -14.01 0.61
C VAL A 281 -20.45 -15.00 -0.13
N ALA A 282 -19.91 -16.13 -0.58
CA ALA A 282 -20.66 -17.15 -1.30
C ALA A 282 -21.73 -17.80 -0.41
N THR A 283 -21.40 -18.14 0.84
CA THR A 283 -22.35 -18.74 1.79
C THR A 283 -23.49 -17.79 2.11
N LEU A 284 -23.18 -16.53 2.43
CA LEU A 284 -24.20 -15.52 2.74
C LEU A 284 -25.07 -15.22 1.51
N GLY A 285 -24.45 -15.04 0.34
CA GLY A 285 -25.14 -14.78 -0.91
C GLY A 285 -26.07 -15.93 -1.32
N ALA A 286 -25.62 -17.17 -1.22
CA ALA A 286 -26.43 -18.35 -1.53
C ALA A 286 -27.64 -18.46 -0.58
N LYS A 287 -27.44 -18.20 0.73
CA LYS A 287 -28.54 -18.22 1.71
C LYS A 287 -29.60 -17.17 1.40
N ILE A 288 -29.18 -15.92 1.16
CA ILE A 288 -30.09 -14.82 0.84
C ILE A 288 -30.83 -15.11 -0.47
N PHE A 289 -30.11 -15.57 -1.49
CA PHE A 289 -30.71 -15.93 -2.77
C PHE A 289 -31.77 -17.01 -2.59
N TRP A 290 -31.47 -18.08 -1.85
CA TRP A 290 -32.42 -19.16 -1.58
C TRP A 290 -33.67 -18.67 -0.87
N ASP A 291 -33.54 -17.85 0.17
CA ASP A 291 -34.68 -17.33 0.93
C ASP A 291 -35.59 -16.42 0.10
N ILE A 292 -35.03 -15.68 -0.85
CA ILE A 292 -35.80 -14.83 -1.77
C ILE A 292 -36.44 -15.66 -2.88
N ALA A 293 -35.72 -16.67 -3.38
CA ALA A 293 -36.13 -17.47 -4.53
C ALA A 293 -37.15 -18.56 -4.16
N ASP A 294 -37.02 -19.20 -2.99
CA ASP A 294 -37.89 -20.31 -2.58
C ASP A 294 -39.39 -19.96 -2.62
N PRO A 295 -39.85 -18.79 -2.12
CA PRO A 295 -41.26 -18.41 -2.26
C PRO A 295 -41.74 -18.26 -3.71
N LEU A 296 -40.85 -17.86 -4.62
CA LEU A 296 -41.16 -17.63 -6.03
C LEU A 296 -41.12 -18.92 -6.86
N ILE A 297 -40.24 -19.85 -6.50
CA ILE A 297 -40.00 -21.09 -7.25
C ILE A 297 -40.81 -22.26 -6.67
N SER A 298 -41.11 -22.26 -5.38
CA SER A 298 -41.82 -23.35 -4.72
C SER A 298 -43.24 -23.49 -5.25
N ILE A 299 -43.56 -24.65 -5.83
CA ILE A 299 -44.90 -25.01 -6.33
C ILE A 299 -45.99 -24.81 -5.26
N LYS A 300 -45.62 -24.83 -3.97
CA LYS A 300 -46.52 -24.53 -2.85
C LYS A 300 -47.18 -23.16 -2.95
N SER A 301 -46.53 -22.16 -3.57
CA SER A 301 -47.14 -20.84 -3.79
C SER A 301 -48.22 -20.85 -4.88
N PHE A 302 -48.22 -21.86 -5.76
CA PHE A 302 -49.22 -22.06 -6.82
C PHE A 302 -50.34 -23.04 -6.45
N LEU A 303 -50.16 -23.88 -5.42
CA LEU A 303 -51.22 -24.74 -4.93
C LEU A 303 -52.31 -23.89 -4.23
N PRO A 304 -53.60 -24.15 -4.47
CA PRO A 304 -54.69 -23.49 -3.76
C PRO A 304 -54.61 -23.77 -2.25
N ALA A 305 -55.11 -22.85 -1.42
CA ALA A 305 -54.99 -22.93 0.04
C ALA A 305 -55.56 -24.22 0.66
N ALA A 306 -56.48 -24.90 -0.02
CA ALA A 306 -57.02 -26.19 0.39
C ALA A 306 -56.05 -27.38 0.21
N LEU A 307 -54.94 -27.18 -0.55
CA LEU A 307 -53.91 -28.19 -0.84
C LEU A 307 -52.53 -27.81 -0.27
N ARG A 308 -52.43 -26.70 0.46
CA ARG A 308 -51.22 -26.30 1.20
C ARG A 308 -51.26 -26.85 2.61
#